data_AF-A0A1I0UA11-F1
#
_entry.id   AF-A0A1I0UA11-F1
#
_cell.length_a   1.000
_cell.length_b   1.000
_cell.length_c   1.000
_cell.angle_alpha   90.00
_cell.angle_beta   90.00
_cell.angle_gamma   90.00
#
_symmetry.space_group_name_H-M   'P 1'
#
loop_
_entity.id
_entity.type
_entity.pdbx_description
1 polymer ?
#
loop_
_entity_poly.entity_id
_entity_poly.type
_entity_poly.pdbx_seq_one_letter_code
_entity_poly.pdbx_strand_id
1 'polypeptide(L)' 'MSTKSILRSDEFSCPSCVTKIEKALSALPGVAAAKVHFNTGRIEVEHDAAATPVDALVQAIRATGYEARPAAF' A
#
# COMPACT_ATOMS: atom_id res chain seq x y z
N MET A 1 -14.71 6.34 8.24
CA MET A 1 -15.04 4.92 8.00
C MET A 1 -13.78 4.24 7.49
N SER A 2 -13.05 3.54 8.36
CA SER A 2 -11.82 2.85 7.94
C SER A 2 -12.19 1.68 7.03
N THR A 3 -11.63 1.67 5.82
CA THR A 3 -11.73 0.58 4.87
C THR A 3 -10.40 -0.15 4.80
N LYS A 4 -10.44 -1.45 4.58
CA LYS A 4 -9.25 -2.26 4.37
C LYS A 4 -9.11 -2.56 2.89
N SER A 5 -8.04 -2.06 2.29
CA SER A 5 -7.71 -2.28 0.89
C SER A 5 -6.53 -3.23 0.76
N ILE A 6 -6.59 -4.10 -0.24
CA ILE A 6 -5.52 -5.04 -0.54
C ILE A 6 -4.89 -4.62 -1.88
N LEU A 7 -3.59 -4.40 -1.87
CA LEU A 7 -2.80 -4.20 -3.08
C LEU A 7 -1.87 -5.39 -3.31
N ARG A 8 -1.52 -5.65 -4.55
CA ARG A 8 -0.50 -6.60 -4.96
C ARG A 8 0.50 -5.90 -5.87
N SER A 9 1.77 -6.24 -5.72
CA SER A 9 2.79 -5.88 -6.71
C SER A 9 3.40 -7.17 -7.21
N ASP A 10 3.64 -7.22 -8.53
CA ASP A 10 4.35 -8.33 -9.17
C ASP A 10 5.85 -8.35 -8.78
N GLU A 11 6.38 -7.23 -8.30
CA GLU A 11 7.82 -7.02 -8.12
C GLU A 11 8.19 -6.76 -6.65
N PHE A 12 7.93 -7.73 -5.77
CA PHE A 12 8.44 -7.71 -4.39
C PHE A 12 9.68 -8.59 -4.23
N SER A 13 10.77 -8.24 -4.92
CA SER A 13 12.00 -9.04 -4.85
C SER A 13 13.02 -8.53 -3.82
N CYS A 14 12.74 -7.47 -3.06
CA CYS A 14 13.73 -6.90 -2.14
C CYS A 14 13.14 -6.39 -0.80
N PRO A 15 13.69 -6.83 0.36
CA PRO A 15 13.24 -6.38 1.69
C PRO A 15 13.28 -4.87 1.88
N SER A 16 14.20 -4.19 1.18
CA SER A 16 14.39 -2.74 1.26
C SER A 16 13.20 -1.95 0.68
N CYS A 17 12.45 -2.53 -0.25
CA CYS A 17 11.30 -1.89 -0.91
C CYS A 17 10.08 -1.87 0.02
N VAL A 18 9.90 -2.95 0.79
CA VAL A 18 8.80 -3.17 1.74
C VAL A 18 8.73 -2.04 2.76
N THR A 19 9.83 -1.78 3.45
CA THR A 19 9.89 -0.76 4.50
C THR A 19 9.67 0.65 3.94
N LYS A 20 10.13 0.92 2.71
CA LYS A 20 9.87 2.20 2.03
C LYS A 20 8.38 2.39 1.75
N ILE A 21 7.73 1.37 1.22
CA ILE A 21 6.30 1.40 0.89
C ILE A 21 5.46 1.52 2.17
N GLU A 22 5.74 0.73 3.21
CA GLU A 22 5.02 0.81 4.49
C GLU A 22 5.13 2.20 5.12
N LYS A 23 6.32 2.80 5.10
CA LYS A 23 6.52 4.18 5.59
C LYS A 23 5.77 5.20 4.75
N ALA A 24 5.82 5.08 3.43
CA ALA A 24 5.12 6.01 2.53
C ALA A 24 3.61 5.94 2.71
N LEU A 25 3.05 4.74 2.84
CA LEU A 25 1.62 4.52 3.10
C LEU A 25 1.23 5.02 4.49
N SER A 26 2.00 4.68 5.52
CA SER A 26 1.72 5.13 6.90
C SER A 26 1.87 6.65 7.09
N ALA A 27 2.58 7.32 6.19
CA ALA A 27 2.69 8.78 6.17
C ALA A 27 1.46 9.48 5.55
N LEU A 28 0.56 8.75 4.88
CA LEU A 28 -0.63 9.33 4.28
C LEU A 28 -1.70 9.66 5.32
N PRO A 29 -2.37 10.81 5.19
CA PRO A 29 -3.43 11.20 6.10
C PRO A 29 -4.64 10.27 5.96
N GLY A 30 -5.05 9.65 7.06
CA GLY A 30 -6.16 8.71 7.09
C GLY A 30 -5.75 7.24 6.98
N VAL A 31 -4.46 6.92 6.86
CA VAL A 31 -3.97 5.54 7.03
C VAL A 31 -3.87 5.22 8.51
N ALA A 32 -4.60 4.19 8.94
CA ALA A 32 -4.59 3.68 10.31
C ALA A 32 -3.50 2.62 10.50
N ALA A 33 -3.31 1.75 9.51
CA ALA A 33 -2.28 0.71 9.52
C ALA A 33 -1.90 0.33 8.09
N ALA A 34 -0.62 0.02 7.85
CA ALA A 34 -0.15 -0.59 6.62
C ALA A 34 0.71 -1.81 6.98
N LYS A 35 0.47 -2.93 6.29
CA LYS A 35 1.22 -4.18 6.42
C LYS A 35 1.58 -4.69 5.04
N VAL A 36 2.86 -4.90 4.78
CA VAL A 36 3.32 -5.43 3.49
C VAL A 36 3.89 -6.83 3.67
N HIS A 37 3.28 -7.81 3.02
CA HIS A 37 3.69 -9.21 2.98
C HIS A 37 4.44 -9.50 1.68
N PHE A 38 5.75 -9.25 1.66
CA PHE A 38 6.61 -9.54 0.50
C PHE A 38 6.66 -11.03 0.15
N ASN A 39 6.56 -11.92 1.15
CA ASN A 39 6.59 -13.38 0.95
C ASN A 39 5.43 -13.89 0.07
N THR A 40 4.34 -13.13 -0.02
CA THR A 40 3.16 -13.46 -0.85
C THR A 40 2.80 -12.34 -1.84
N GLY A 41 3.62 -11.27 -1.91
CA GLY A 41 3.34 -10.09 -2.73
C GLY A 41 2.08 -9.30 -2.34
N ARG A 42 1.55 -9.50 -1.13
CA ARG A 42 0.28 -8.92 -0.66
C ARG A 42 0.51 -7.73 0.25
N ILE A 43 -0.13 -6.61 -0.02
CA ILE A 43 -0.09 -5.39 0.77
C ILE A 43 -1.48 -5.17 1.36
N GLU A 44 -1.59 -5.04 2.67
CA GLU A 44 -2.83 -4.73 3.36
C GLU A 44 -2.73 -3.33 3.97
N VAL A 45 -3.66 -2.45 3.61
CA VAL A 45 -3.70 -1.08 4.13
C VAL A 45 -5.08 -0.82 4.70
N GLU A 46 -5.12 -0.44 5.97
CA GLU A 46 -6.30 0.11 6.63
C GLU A 46 -6.23 1.63 6.52
N HIS A 47 -7.17 2.20 5.79
CA HIS A 47 -7.21 3.61 5.51
C HIS A 47 -8.65 4.11 5.41
N ASP A 48 -8.86 5.39 5.68
CA ASP A 48 -10.15 6.01 5.44
C ASP A 48 -10.31 6.32 3.95
N ALA A 49 -11.27 5.67 3.28
CA ALA A 49 -11.50 5.82 1.84
C ALA A 49 -11.94 7.24 1.44
N ALA A 50 -12.46 8.03 2.39
CA ALA A 50 -12.83 9.42 2.13
C ALA A 50 -11.62 10.36 2.20
N ALA A 51 -10.63 10.06 3.06
CA ALA A 51 -9.41 10.85 3.18
C ALA A 51 -8.33 10.41 2.16
N THR A 52 -8.12 9.10 2.01
CA THR A 52 -7.13 8.50 1.12
C THR A 52 -7.82 7.40 0.32
N PRO A 53 -8.14 7.57 -0.96
CA PRO A 53 -8.69 6.50 -1.79
C PRO A 53 -7.61 5.49 -2.20
N VAL A 54 -8.01 4.33 -2.70
CA VAL A 54 -7.10 3.29 -3.20
C VAL A 54 -6.14 3.83 -4.27
N ASP A 55 -6.62 4.70 -5.15
CA ASP A 55 -5.79 5.34 -6.17
C ASP A 55 -4.65 6.17 -5.55
N ALA A 56 -4.92 6.88 -4.45
CA ALA A 56 -3.89 7.63 -3.73
C ALA A 56 -2.84 6.72 -3.10
N LEU A 57 -3.23 5.52 -2.61
CA LEU A 57 -2.26 4.52 -2.14
C LEU A 57 -1.36 4.04 -3.29
N VAL A 58 -1.94 3.76 -4.45
CA VAL A 58 -1.18 3.36 -5.65
C VAL A 58 -0.22 4.48 -6.09
N GLN A 59 -0.68 5.73 -6.11
CA GLN A 59 0.16 6.89 -6.43
C GLN A 59 1.30 7.07 -5.43
N ALA A 60 1.06 6.87 -4.14
CA ALA A 60 2.10 6.95 -3.12
C ALA A 60 3.16 5.85 -3.33
N ILE A 61 2.75 4.64 -3.68
CA ILE A 61 3.67 3.55 -4.03
C ILE A 61 4.44 3.90 -5.31
N ARG A 62 3.77 4.46 -6.32
CA ARG A 62 4.38 4.92 -7.57
C ARG A 62 5.40 6.03 -7.35
N ALA A 63 5.14 6.95 -6.42
CA ALA A 63 6.08 8.00 -6.03
C ALA A 63 7.36 7.45 -5.39
N THR A 64 7.31 6.25 -4.81
CA THR A 64 8.51 5.55 -4.32
C THR A 64 9.29 4.81 -5.40
N GLY A 65 8.78 4.79 -6.64
CA GLY A 65 9.39 4.13 -7.80
C GLY A 65 8.92 2.68 -8.01
N TYR A 66 7.85 2.25 -7.34
CA TYR A 66 7.30 0.90 -7.46
C TYR A 66 5.89 0.93 -8.04
N GLU A 67 5.51 -0.09 -8.79
CA GLU A 67 4.14 -0.22 -9.28
C GLU A 67 3.38 -1.24 -8.42
N ALA A 68 2.23 -0.84 -7.89
CA ALA A 68 1.33 -1.75 -7.19
C ALA A 68 -0.08 -1.61 -7.78
N ARG A 69 -0.79 -2.72 -7.86
CA ARG A 69 -2.17 -2.77 -8.35
C ARG A 69 -3.09 -3.16 -7.21
N PRO A 70 -4.26 -2.52 -7.08
CA PRO A 70 -5.26 -2.99 -6.14
C PRO A 70 -5.73 -4.38 -6.58
N ALA A 71 -5.66 -5.34 -5.66
CA ALA A 71 -6.27 -6.64 -5.85
C ALA A 71 -7.72 -6.54 -5.39
N ALA A 72 -8.60 -6.13 -6.30
CA ALA A 72 -10.02 -6.30 -6.13
C ALA A 72 -10.30 -7.81 -6.07
N PHE A 73 -10.80 -8.27 -4.92
CA PHE A 73 -11.52 -9.55 -4.88
C PHE A 73 -12.94 -9.31 -5.40
#